data_AF-A0AAN8FJS5-F1
#
_entry.id   AF-A0AAN8FJS5-F1
#
_cell.length_a   1.000
_cell.length_b   1.000
_cell.length_c   1.000
_cell.angle_alpha   90.00
_cell.angle_beta   90.00
_cell.angle_gamma   90.00
#
_symmetry.space_group_name_H-M   'P 1'
#
loop_
_entity.id
_entity.type
_entity.pdbx_description
1 polymer ?
#
loop_
_entity_poly.entity_id
_entity_poly.type
_entity_poly.pdbx_seq_one_letter_code
_entity_poly.pdbx_strand_id
1 'polypeptide(L)'
;SDTRKWQPVHHKYLTFPAACMLPASFLLSSLSLDSSNYGKQVLLIGLGGGNLDMTLSVIKPEVNITVVELDALIVTVATKWFGVTETNHHHIVNQDGVEFLKNAEIKGLKYDVVIVDACMSGAVVCPVKTFRTANVMKTMKNVLKETGTIIINLARNETEERKFITECT
;
A
#
# COMPACT_ATOMS: atom_id res chain seq x y z
N SER A 1 13.09 -14.04 -26.73
CA SER A 1 12.36 -14.83 -25.72
C SER A 1 11.20 -14.02 -25.18
N ASP A 2 10.00 -14.59 -25.10
CA ASP A 2 8.81 -13.89 -24.58
C ASP A 2 8.86 -13.83 -23.05
N THR A 3 9.19 -12.66 -22.50
CA THR A 3 9.36 -12.45 -21.05
C THR A 3 8.04 -12.47 -20.28
N ARG A 4 6.88 -12.40 -20.97
CA ARG A 4 5.55 -12.52 -20.34
C ARG A 4 5.27 -13.92 -19.77
N LYS A 5 6.03 -14.93 -20.21
CA LYS A 5 5.86 -16.33 -19.77
C LYS A 5 6.60 -16.64 -18.47
N TRP A 6 7.40 -15.71 -17.97
CA TRP A 6 8.11 -15.90 -16.71
C TRP A 6 7.12 -15.74 -15.57
N GLN A 7 7.18 -16.64 -14.60
CA GLN A 7 6.32 -16.60 -13.42
C GLN A 7 7.05 -15.81 -12.32
N PRO A 8 6.70 -14.53 -12.10
CA PRO A 8 7.23 -13.74 -11.00
C PRO A 8 6.76 -14.34 -9.66
N VAL A 9 7.68 -14.40 -8.69
CA VAL A 9 7.41 -15.00 -7.39
C VAL A 9 7.44 -13.93 -6.30
N HIS A 10 6.32 -13.22 -6.12
CA HIS A 10 6.22 -12.11 -5.17
C HIS A 10 6.62 -12.47 -3.73
N HIS A 11 6.19 -13.63 -3.25
CA HIS A 11 6.42 -14.07 -1.87
C HIS A 11 7.87 -14.48 -1.58
N LYS A 12 8.72 -14.66 -2.61
CA LYS A 12 10.15 -15.00 -2.44
C LYS A 12 11.06 -13.78 -2.51
N TYR A 13 10.59 -12.68 -3.07
CA TYR A 13 11.37 -11.47 -3.33
C TYR A 13 10.62 -10.24 -2.83
N LEU A 14 10.33 -10.21 -1.54
CA LEU A 14 9.88 -8.99 -0.87
C LEU A 14 10.99 -7.94 -0.95
N THR A 15 10.69 -6.79 -1.55
CA THR A 15 11.57 -5.63 -1.48
C THR A 15 11.68 -5.17 -0.02
N PHE A 16 12.80 -4.54 0.35
CA PHE A 16 13.03 -4.11 1.74
C PHE A 16 11.86 -3.31 2.34
N PRO A 17 11.23 -2.33 1.65
CA PRO A 17 10.06 -1.64 2.17
C PRO A 17 8.86 -2.58 2.42
N ALA A 18 8.58 -3.48 1.48
CA ALA A 18 7.47 -4.44 1.63
C ALA A 18 7.72 -5.42 2.79
N ALA A 19 8.98 -5.83 3.01
CA ALA A 19 9.38 -6.69 4.11
C ALA A 19 9.19 -6.03 5.49
N CYS A 20 9.25 -4.70 5.57
CA CYS A 20 8.98 -3.97 6.81
C CYS A 20 7.48 -3.65 7.00
N MET A 21 6.79 -3.28 5.92
CA MET A 21 5.38 -2.86 5.99
C MET A 21 4.42 -4.03 6.24
N LEU A 22 4.64 -5.18 5.60
CA LEU A 22 3.73 -6.31 5.71
C LEU A 22 3.63 -6.88 7.14
N PRO A 23 4.75 -7.11 7.88
CA PRO A 23 4.65 -7.59 9.26
C PRO A 23 3.99 -6.58 10.20
N ALA A 24 4.07 -5.28 9.91
CA ALA A 24 3.52 -4.24 10.78
C ALA A 24 2.00 -4.36 10.96
N SER A 25 1.26 -4.80 9.93
CA SER A 25 -0.19 -5.03 10.08
C SER A 25 -0.53 -6.13 11.08
N PHE A 26 0.37 -7.10 11.27
CA PHE A 26 0.20 -8.18 12.24
C PHE A 26 0.67 -7.76 13.63
N LEU A 27 1.84 -7.11 13.71
CA LEU A 27 2.42 -6.66 14.98
C LEU A 27 1.53 -5.63 15.68
N LEU A 28 0.87 -4.76 14.92
CA LEU A 28 -0.07 -3.76 15.44
C LEU A 28 -1.48 -4.33 15.65
N SER A 29 -1.65 -5.65 15.54
CA SER A 29 -2.90 -6.38 15.81
C SER A 29 -4.10 -5.98 14.93
N SER A 30 -3.89 -5.23 13.85
CA SER A 30 -4.95 -4.92 12.89
C SER A 30 -5.34 -6.15 12.07
N LEU A 31 -4.36 -7.01 11.78
CA LEU A 31 -4.53 -8.36 11.26
C LEU A 31 -3.97 -9.37 12.27
N SER A 32 -4.57 -10.55 12.30
CA SER A 32 -4.11 -11.67 13.12
C SER A 32 -3.19 -12.60 12.32
N LEU A 33 -2.12 -13.08 12.95
CA LEU A 33 -1.22 -14.05 12.31
C LEU A 33 -1.83 -15.47 12.38
N ASP A 34 -2.35 -15.86 13.56
CA ASP A 34 -2.79 -17.23 13.83
C ASP A 34 -4.28 -17.45 13.58
N SER A 35 -5.09 -16.39 13.63
CA SER A 35 -6.54 -16.48 13.40
C SER A 35 -6.94 -15.98 12.01
N SER A 36 -8.17 -16.31 11.63
CA SER A 36 -8.77 -15.85 10.37
C SER A 36 -8.95 -14.34 10.39
N ASN A 37 -8.66 -13.71 9.25
CA ASN A 37 -8.92 -12.31 8.97
C ASN A 37 -10.11 -12.12 8.02
N TYR A 38 -11.07 -13.05 8.01
CA TYR A 38 -12.23 -12.96 7.14
C TYR A 38 -13.01 -11.65 7.37
N GLY A 39 -13.32 -10.94 6.29
CA GLY A 39 -14.02 -9.65 6.33
C GLY A 39 -13.15 -8.46 6.79
N LYS A 40 -11.84 -8.67 6.98
CA LYS A 40 -10.89 -7.58 7.18
C LYS A 40 -10.66 -6.85 5.86
N GLN A 41 -10.65 -5.52 5.93
CA GLN A 41 -10.51 -4.63 4.77
C GLN A 41 -9.13 -3.97 4.80
N VAL A 42 -8.36 -4.16 3.74
CA VAL A 42 -7.05 -3.55 3.55
C VAL A 42 -7.08 -2.63 2.34
N LEU A 43 -6.71 -1.36 2.54
CA LEU A 43 -6.50 -0.39 1.48
C LEU A 43 -5.00 -0.20 1.27
N LEU A 44 -4.54 -0.34 0.03
CA LEU A 44 -3.15 -0.12 -0.35
C LEU A 44 -3.10 0.92 -1.47
N ILE A 45 -2.37 2.01 -1.25
CA ILE A 45 -2.22 3.08 -2.22
C ILE A 45 -0.82 3.01 -2.82
N GLY A 46 -0.75 2.74 -4.12
CA GLY A 46 0.47 2.44 -4.88
C GLY A 46 0.61 0.93 -5.11
N LEU A 47 0.39 0.47 -6.35
CA LEU A 47 0.52 -0.94 -6.73
C LEU A 47 1.98 -1.34 -6.96
N GLY A 48 2.70 -0.49 -7.70
CA GLY A 48 4.03 -0.82 -8.20
C GLY A 48 4.03 -2.16 -8.94
N GLY A 49 4.90 -3.08 -8.52
CA GLY A 49 4.97 -4.43 -9.06
C GLY A 49 4.04 -5.46 -8.42
N GLY A 50 3.21 -5.08 -7.42
CA GLY A 50 2.30 -6.00 -6.74
C GLY A 50 2.89 -6.81 -5.59
N ASN A 51 4.11 -6.51 -5.14
CA ASN A 51 4.79 -7.35 -4.15
C ASN A 51 4.10 -7.39 -2.79
N LEU A 52 3.53 -6.27 -2.34
CA LEU A 52 2.98 -6.17 -0.99
C LEU A 52 1.58 -6.80 -0.91
N ASP A 53 0.70 -6.40 -1.82
CA ASP A 53 -0.68 -6.88 -1.95
C ASP A 53 -0.75 -8.34 -2.39
N MET A 54 0.02 -8.78 -3.40
CA MET A 54 -0.01 -10.19 -3.80
C MET A 54 0.57 -11.09 -2.71
N THR A 55 1.62 -10.67 -2.00
CA THR A 55 2.13 -11.46 -0.87
C THR A 55 1.10 -11.55 0.25
N LEU A 56 0.43 -10.46 0.60
CA LEU A 56 -0.66 -10.51 1.58
C LEU A 56 -1.80 -11.43 1.13
N SER A 57 -2.19 -11.38 -0.15
CA SER A 57 -3.23 -12.26 -0.69
C SER A 57 -2.88 -13.75 -0.62
N VAL A 58 -1.58 -14.10 -0.67
CA VAL A 58 -1.11 -15.48 -0.49
C VAL A 58 -1.13 -15.89 0.98
N ILE A 59 -0.71 -14.99 1.88
CA ILE A 59 -0.62 -15.30 3.32
C ILE A 59 -2.01 -15.34 3.97
N LYS A 60 -2.91 -14.44 3.58
CA LYS A 60 -4.28 -14.29 4.09
C LYS A 60 -5.28 -14.11 2.93
N PRO A 61 -5.62 -15.19 2.20
CA PRO A 61 -6.49 -15.13 1.01
C PRO A 61 -7.93 -14.68 1.29
N GLU A 62 -8.33 -14.65 2.57
CA GLU A 62 -9.64 -14.20 3.02
C GLU A 62 -9.73 -12.69 3.30
N VAL A 63 -8.62 -11.97 3.26
CA VAL A 63 -8.57 -10.51 3.47
C VAL A 63 -8.97 -9.81 2.19
N ASN A 64 -9.91 -8.86 2.29
CA ASN A 64 -10.29 -8.01 1.17
C ASN A 64 -9.27 -6.89 0.97
N ILE A 65 -8.46 -7.02 -0.07
CA ILE A 65 -7.41 -6.08 -0.44
C ILE A 65 -7.92 -5.22 -1.60
N THR A 66 -7.94 -3.90 -1.40
CA THR A 66 -8.16 -2.92 -2.45
C THR A 66 -6.87 -2.17 -2.71
N VAL A 67 -6.34 -2.28 -3.92
CA VAL A 67 -5.12 -1.60 -4.36
C VAL A 67 -5.51 -0.44 -5.27
N VAL A 68 -5.04 0.77 -4.96
CA VAL A 68 -5.30 1.98 -5.75
C VAL A 68 -4.02 2.43 -6.43
N GLU A 69 -4.01 2.49 -7.75
CA GLU A 69 -2.87 2.89 -8.56
C GLU A 69 -3.25 4.00 -9.53
N LEU A 70 -2.46 5.08 -9.56
CA LEU A 70 -2.73 6.21 -10.44
C LEU A 70 -2.38 5.88 -11.90
N ASP A 71 -1.27 5.19 -12.14
CA ASP A 71 -0.75 4.95 -13.48
C ASP A 71 -1.28 3.64 -14.10
N ALA A 72 -2.12 3.78 -15.12
CA ALA A 72 -2.70 2.64 -15.86
C ALA A 72 -1.64 1.77 -16.54
N LEU A 73 -0.47 2.35 -16.90
CA LEU A 73 0.64 1.59 -17.44
C LEU A 73 1.25 0.68 -16.38
N ILE A 74 1.38 1.15 -15.14
CA ILE A 74 1.85 0.33 -14.01
C ILE A 74 0.89 -0.82 -13.76
N VAL A 75 -0.43 -0.57 -13.74
CA VAL A 75 -1.44 -1.64 -13.65
C VAL A 75 -1.26 -2.68 -14.76
N THR A 76 -1.14 -2.21 -16.01
CA THR A 76 -0.94 -3.09 -17.17
C THR A 76 0.33 -3.93 -17.03
N VAL A 77 1.43 -3.31 -16.59
CA VAL A 77 2.72 -3.98 -16.43
C VAL A 77 2.66 -5.01 -15.29
N ALA A 78 2.08 -4.62 -14.16
CA ALA A 78 1.89 -5.46 -12.99
C ALA A 78 1.09 -6.73 -13.33
N THR A 79 -0.01 -6.60 -14.06
CA THR A 79 -0.84 -7.75 -14.45
C THR A 79 -0.15 -8.64 -15.49
N LYS A 80 0.45 -8.06 -16.53
CA LYS A 80 0.96 -8.83 -17.67
C LYS A 80 2.37 -9.44 -17.46
N TRP A 81 3.20 -8.81 -16.62
CA TRP A 81 4.58 -9.24 -16.41
C TRP A 81 4.89 -9.57 -14.95
N PHE A 82 4.17 -8.97 -14.01
CA PHE A 82 4.38 -9.25 -12.59
C PHE A 82 3.35 -10.21 -12.00
N GLY A 83 2.35 -10.71 -12.74
CA GLY A 83 1.47 -11.77 -12.24
C GLY A 83 0.48 -11.30 -11.18
N VAL A 84 0.26 -9.98 -11.08
CA VAL A 84 -0.81 -9.41 -10.27
C VAL A 84 -2.15 -9.80 -10.87
N THR A 85 -3.04 -10.36 -10.04
CA THR A 85 -4.33 -10.87 -10.49
C THR A 85 -5.44 -10.42 -9.57
N GLU A 86 -6.53 -9.91 -10.16
CA GLU A 86 -7.75 -9.63 -9.40
C GLU A 86 -8.46 -10.93 -9.03
N THR A 87 -9.05 -10.94 -7.83
CA THR A 87 -9.83 -12.06 -7.29
C THR A 87 -11.06 -11.53 -6.56
N ASN A 88 -11.82 -12.41 -5.91
CA ASN A 88 -12.95 -12.00 -5.06
C ASN A 88 -12.51 -11.19 -3.83
N HIS A 89 -11.26 -11.30 -3.40
CA HIS A 89 -10.71 -10.58 -2.23
C HIS A 89 -9.50 -9.71 -2.60
N HIS A 90 -9.18 -9.54 -3.89
CA HIS A 90 -8.10 -8.66 -4.35
C HIS A 90 -8.60 -7.85 -5.54
N HIS A 91 -8.61 -6.52 -5.38
CA HIS A 91 -9.22 -5.61 -6.34
C HIS A 91 -8.23 -4.51 -6.70
N ILE A 92 -8.12 -4.18 -7.99
CA ILE A 92 -7.25 -3.11 -8.48
C ILE A 92 -8.13 -1.96 -8.98
N VAL A 93 -7.89 -0.77 -8.45
CA VAL A 93 -8.60 0.45 -8.81
C VAL A 93 -7.61 1.42 -9.44
N ASN A 94 -7.74 1.66 -10.74
CA ASN A 94 -6.95 2.69 -11.41
C ASN A 94 -7.57 4.08 -11.16
N GLN A 95 -7.09 4.77 -10.12
CA GLN A 95 -7.61 6.08 -9.69
C GLN A 95 -6.55 6.86 -8.89
N ASP A 96 -6.71 8.18 -8.76
CA ASP A 96 -5.96 8.97 -7.78
C ASP A 96 -6.28 8.53 -6.33
N GLY A 97 -5.24 8.19 -5.57
CA GLY A 97 -5.39 7.67 -4.21
C GLY A 97 -5.96 8.69 -3.21
N VAL A 98 -5.72 10.00 -3.40
CA VAL A 98 -6.29 11.04 -2.53
C VAL A 98 -7.78 11.21 -2.81
N GLU A 99 -8.18 11.17 -4.08
CA GLU A 99 -9.58 11.17 -4.47
C GLU A 99 -10.30 9.93 -3.96
N PHE A 100 -9.70 8.75 -4.12
CA PHE A 100 -10.24 7.50 -3.58
C PHE A 100 -10.48 7.59 -2.06
N LEU A 101 -9.50 8.09 -1.30
CA LEU A 101 -9.62 8.29 0.14
C LEU A 101 -10.78 9.23 0.51
N LYS A 102 -10.94 10.35 -0.19
CA LYS A 102 -12.07 11.28 0.04
C LYS A 102 -13.42 10.62 -0.26
N ASN A 103 -13.50 9.88 -1.37
CA ASN A 103 -14.71 9.16 -1.75
C ASN A 103 -15.04 8.05 -0.74
N ALA A 104 -14.03 7.36 -0.22
CA ALA A 104 -14.19 6.37 0.83
C ALA A 104 -14.71 6.99 2.14
N GLU A 105 -14.18 8.16 2.53
CA GLU A 105 -14.67 8.93 3.68
C GLU A 105 -16.13 9.34 3.52
N ILE A 106 -16.51 9.90 2.36
CA ILE A 106 -17.90 10.30 2.05
C ILE A 106 -18.85 9.09 2.10
N LYS A 107 -18.41 7.93 1.61
CA LYS A 107 -19.19 6.68 1.62
C LYS A 107 -19.20 5.98 2.97
N GLY A 108 -18.47 6.50 3.98
CA GLY A 108 -18.36 5.88 5.29
C GLY A 108 -17.61 4.54 5.28
N LEU A 109 -16.77 4.28 4.28
CA LEU A 109 -15.97 3.06 4.21
C LEU A 109 -14.91 3.04 5.32
N LYS A 110 -14.66 1.84 5.86
CA LYS A 110 -13.75 1.63 6.99
C LYS A 110 -12.78 0.49 6.73
N TYR A 111 -11.50 0.75 6.99
CA TYR A 111 -10.40 -0.19 6.77
C TYR A 111 -9.74 -0.61 8.08
N ASP A 112 -9.32 -1.87 8.14
CA ASP A 112 -8.48 -2.38 9.23
C ASP A 112 -7.02 -1.99 9.02
N VAL A 113 -6.57 -1.88 7.77
CA VAL A 113 -5.22 -1.42 7.43
C VAL A 113 -5.29 -0.46 6.25
N VAL A 114 -4.60 0.67 6.35
CA VAL A 114 -4.33 1.58 5.22
C VAL A 114 -2.82 1.64 5.02
N ILE A 115 -2.34 1.21 3.87
CA ILE A 115 -0.92 1.26 3.49
C ILE A 115 -0.73 2.31 2.41
N VAL A 116 0.25 3.20 2.58
CA VAL A 116 0.61 4.21 1.58
C VAL A 116 2.05 3.98 1.10
N ASP A 117 2.17 3.53 -0.14
CA ASP A 117 3.41 3.30 -0.88
C ASP A 117 3.38 4.03 -2.24
N ALA A 118 2.88 5.26 -2.24
CA ALA A 118 2.73 6.08 -3.44
C ALA A 118 3.99 6.93 -3.70
N CYS A 119 5.02 6.30 -4.25
CA CYS A 119 6.28 6.96 -4.62
C CYS A 119 6.26 7.39 -6.11
N MET A 120 6.97 8.48 -6.46
CA MET A 120 7.24 8.79 -7.86
C MET A 120 8.42 7.96 -8.38
N SER A 121 8.37 7.55 -9.65
CA SER A 121 9.47 6.84 -10.31
C SER A 121 10.79 7.61 -10.22
N GLY A 122 11.83 6.96 -9.70
CA GLY A 122 13.14 7.57 -9.48
C GLY A 122 13.22 8.57 -8.32
N ALA A 123 12.15 8.75 -7.55
CA ALA A 123 12.14 9.66 -6.42
C ALA A 123 12.74 9.01 -5.16
N VAL A 124 13.63 9.74 -4.50
CA VAL A 124 14.16 9.37 -3.18
C VAL A 124 13.20 9.73 -2.04
N VAL A 125 12.14 10.49 -2.35
CA VAL A 125 11.14 10.92 -1.38
C VAL A 125 9.84 10.16 -1.61
N CYS A 126 9.42 9.39 -0.61
CA CYS A 126 8.17 8.65 -0.60
C CYS A 126 7.42 8.89 0.72
N PRO A 127 6.08 9.02 0.72
CA PRO A 127 5.23 9.15 -0.46
C PRO A 127 5.30 10.56 -1.06
N VAL A 128 4.64 10.76 -2.20
CA VAL A 128 4.47 12.10 -2.80
C VAL A 128 3.89 13.10 -1.79
N LYS A 129 4.26 14.38 -1.92
CA LYS A 129 3.99 15.43 -0.92
C LYS A 129 2.51 15.50 -0.50
N THR A 130 1.58 15.24 -1.42
CA THR A 130 0.13 15.30 -1.16
C THR A 130 -0.31 14.37 -0.04
N PHE A 131 0.22 13.15 0.04
CA PHE A 131 -0.10 12.18 1.12
C PHE A 131 0.47 12.59 2.49
N ARG A 132 1.39 13.56 2.54
CA ARG A 132 1.99 14.08 3.77
C ARG A 132 1.29 15.33 4.32
N THR A 133 0.21 15.76 3.69
CA THR A 133 -0.57 16.92 4.16
C THR A 133 -1.47 16.54 5.34
N ALA A 134 -1.69 17.47 6.26
CA ALA A 134 -2.55 17.25 7.43
C ALA A 134 -3.98 16.85 7.03
N ASN A 135 -4.51 17.41 5.95
CA ASN A 135 -5.85 17.07 5.45
C ASN A 135 -5.93 15.61 4.99
N VAL A 136 -4.95 15.13 4.22
CA VAL A 136 -4.96 13.73 3.76
C VAL A 136 -4.71 12.78 4.93
N MET A 137 -3.83 13.12 5.88
CA MET A 137 -3.67 12.32 7.11
C MET A 137 -4.97 12.25 7.93
N LYS A 138 -5.73 13.35 8.01
CA LYS A 138 -7.04 13.36 8.67
C LYS A 138 -8.04 12.46 7.94
N THR A 139 -8.12 12.52 6.61
CA THR A 139 -8.97 11.62 5.82
C THR A 139 -8.57 10.16 6.02
N MET A 140 -7.27 9.82 6.00
CA MET A 140 -6.79 8.47 6.29
C MET A 140 -7.24 7.98 7.67
N LYS A 141 -7.11 8.84 8.70
CA LYS A 141 -7.62 8.53 10.04
C LYS A 141 -9.14 8.31 10.04
N ASN A 142 -9.88 9.12 9.28
CA ASN A 142 -11.33 9.04 9.23
C ASN A 142 -11.86 7.80 8.48
N VAL A 143 -11.05 7.18 7.62
CA VAL A 143 -11.42 5.90 6.97
C VAL A 143 -10.88 4.67 7.72
N LEU A 144 -10.20 4.84 8.86
CA LEU A 144 -9.81 3.71 9.71
C LEU A 144 -10.95 3.26 10.62
N LYS A 145 -10.99 1.95 10.88
CA LYS A 145 -11.68 1.38 12.06
C LYS A 145 -10.93 1.78 13.35
N GLU A 146 -11.59 1.66 14.50
CA GLU A 146 -10.99 2.01 15.79
C GLU A 146 -9.70 1.23 16.11
N THR A 147 -9.65 -0.05 15.71
CA THR A 147 -8.47 -0.91 15.84
C THR A 147 -7.59 -0.91 14.57
N GLY A 148 -7.84 0.02 13.66
CA GLY A 148 -7.18 0.08 12.37
C GLY A 148 -5.83 0.78 12.45
N THR A 149 -4.95 0.43 11.52
CA THR A 149 -3.59 1.00 11.45
C THR A 149 -3.33 1.66 10.11
N ILE A 150 -2.62 2.80 10.14
CA ILE A 150 -1.98 3.40 8.96
C ILE A 150 -0.50 3.03 8.93
N ILE A 151 -0.03 2.53 7.80
CA ILE A 151 1.38 2.22 7.53
C ILE A 151 1.81 3.07 6.34
N ILE A 152 2.90 3.83 6.47
CA ILE A 152 3.38 4.73 5.41
C ILE A 152 4.83 4.40 5.12
N ASN A 153 5.15 4.11 3.86
CA ASN A 153 6.53 4.05 3.39
C ASN A 153 7.11 5.48 3.37
N LEU A 154 7.87 5.85 4.39
CA LEU A 154 8.50 7.16 4.49
C LEU A 154 9.98 7.07 4.09
N ALA A 155 10.28 7.41 2.84
CA ALA A 155 11.65 7.56 2.35
C ALA A 155 12.01 9.04 2.19
N ARG A 156 13.25 9.42 2.53
CA ARG A 156 13.79 10.78 2.40
C ARG A 156 15.18 10.73 1.76
N ASN A 157 15.58 11.85 1.14
CA ASN A 157 16.93 12.09 0.68
C ASN A 157 17.81 12.59 1.85
N GLU A 158 19.07 12.12 1.96
CA GLU A 158 20.06 12.54 2.98
C GLU A 158 20.21 14.07 3.10
N THR A 159 19.97 14.82 2.01
CA THR A 159 20.09 16.29 2.01
C THR A 159 19.07 16.99 2.91
N GLU A 160 17.94 16.34 3.21
CA GLU A 160 16.91 16.88 4.11
C GLU A 160 17.10 16.40 5.56
N GLU A 161 17.91 15.36 5.82
CA GLU A 161 18.31 14.99 7.19
C GLU A 161 19.23 16.05 7.80
N ARG A 162 20.15 16.63 7.01
CA ARG A 162 21.08 17.67 7.51
C ARG A 162 20.40 18.99 7.87
N LYS A 163 19.32 19.39 7.18
CA LYS A 163 18.64 20.65 7.49
C LYS A 163 17.88 20.58 8.82
N PHE A 164 17.25 19.45 9.12
CA PHE A 164 16.51 19.27 10.36
C PHE A 164 17.43 19.19 11.60
N ILE A 165 18.61 18.59 11.47
CA ILE A 165 19.61 18.54 12.55
C ILE A 165 20.19 19.95 12.82
N THR A 166 20.39 20.76 11.78
CA THR A 166 20.95 22.13 11.94
C THR A 166 19.93 23.12 12.50
N GLU A 167 18.63 22.91 12.29
CA GLU A 167 17.57 23.73 12.89
C GLU A 167 17.27 23.36 14.35
N CYS A 168 17.86 22.27 14.87
CA CYS A 168 17.69 21.78 16.23
C CYS A 168 18.97 21.88 17.09
N THR A 169 20.04 22.52 16.57
CA THR A 169 21.28 22.89 17.31
C THR A 169 21.49 24.39 17.23
#